data_AF-A0A7S2AJT7-F1
#
_entry.id   AF-A0A7S2AJT7-F1
#
_cell.length_a   1.000
_cell.length_b   1.000
_cell.length_c   1.000
_cell.angle_alpha   90.00
_cell.angle_beta   90.00
_cell.angle_gamma   90.00
#
_symmetry.space_group_name_H-M   'P 1'
#
loop_
_entity.id
_entity.type
_entity.pdbx_description
1 polymer ?
#
loop_
_entity_poly.entity_id
_entity_poly.type
_entity_poly.pdbx_seq_one_letter_code
_entity_poly.pdbx_strand_id
1 'polypeptide(L)'
;MAGGACLESVQASSDDAGGDGLEAAAPECDEDWLALRRRAARLLESLRAIPLVCSDPREWENDHERVFSLFRRGCLDGVGNGMLEAPIYSNREIEESWIFLMLMARRHPNRRKHVQECAAAMGNSHNWCLVFHGSRRVRARLAE
;
A
#
# COMPACT_ATOMS: atom_id res chain seq x y z
N MET A 1 43.08 22.45 -29.45
CA MET A 1 43.76 21.98 -30.67
C MET A 1 44.92 21.09 -30.26
N ALA A 2 45.19 20.07 -31.08
CA ALA A 2 46.14 18.95 -30.91
C ALA A 2 45.76 17.97 -29.77
N GLY A 3 45.43 16.70 -30.00
CA GLY A 3 45.75 15.80 -31.12
C GLY A 3 46.94 14.92 -30.72
N GLY A 4 46.74 13.60 -30.72
CA GLY A 4 47.84 12.64 -30.56
C GLY A 4 47.40 11.30 -29.96
N ALA A 5 46.83 10.45 -30.81
CA ALA A 5 46.70 9.02 -30.53
C ALA A 5 48.06 8.34 -30.66
N CYS A 6 48.35 7.37 -29.78
CA CYS A 6 49.31 6.31 -30.06
C CYS A 6 48.66 4.98 -29.69
N LEU A 7 48.30 4.25 -30.74
CA LEU A 7 48.01 2.82 -30.75
C LEU A 7 49.30 2.06 -30.51
N GLU A 8 49.31 1.14 -29.55
CA GLU A 8 50.07 -0.10 -29.68
C GLU A 8 49.18 -1.28 -29.25
N SER A 9 48.84 -2.08 -30.24
CA SER A 9 48.25 -3.40 -30.11
C SER A 9 49.37 -4.43 -30.22
N VAL A 10 49.51 -5.34 -29.26
CA VAL A 10 49.89 -6.74 -29.54
C VAL A 10 49.15 -7.66 -28.56
N GLN A 11 48.39 -8.58 -29.15
CA GLN A 11 47.65 -9.67 -28.51
C GLN A 11 48.58 -10.81 -28.06
N ALA A 12 48.19 -11.59 -27.03
CA ALA A 12 47.71 -12.97 -27.20
C ALA A 12 47.54 -13.70 -25.85
N SER A 13 46.33 -14.27 -25.68
CA SER A 13 45.95 -15.54 -25.03
C SER A 13 46.58 -15.94 -23.68
N SER A 14 45.86 -16.43 -22.68
CA SER A 14 44.85 -17.50 -22.75
C SER A 14 44.07 -17.54 -21.44
N ASP A 15 42.80 -17.92 -21.56
CA ASP A 15 41.92 -18.62 -20.60
C ASP A 15 42.37 -18.76 -19.13
N ASP A 16 41.62 -18.15 -18.21
CA ASP A 16 41.21 -18.85 -17.00
C ASP A 16 39.77 -18.48 -16.63
N ALA A 17 39.00 -19.53 -16.43
CA ALA A 17 37.58 -19.52 -16.20
C ALA A 17 37.27 -19.05 -14.78
N GLY A 18 36.46 -18.00 -14.68
CA GLY A 18 35.96 -17.51 -13.40
C GLY A 18 34.74 -16.64 -13.62
N GLY A 19 33.79 -17.14 -14.42
CA GLY A 19 32.46 -16.54 -14.52
C GLY A 19 31.75 -16.70 -13.18
N ASP A 20 32.07 -15.83 -12.22
CA ASP A 20 31.26 -15.66 -11.03
C ASP A 20 30.06 -14.80 -11.44
N GLY A 21 29.17 -15.47 -12.18
CA GLY A 21 27.82 -14.99 -12.38
C GLY A 21 27.20 -14.88 -11.00
N LEU A 22 27.19 -13.67 -10.46
CA LEU A 22 26.14 -13.21 -9.55
C LEU A 22 24.82 -13.29 -10.32
N GLU A 23 24.34 -14.52 -10.55
CA GLU A 23 22.93 -14.79 -10.68
C GLU A 23 22.33 -14.26 -9.37
N ALA A 24 21.79 -13.05 -9.46
CA ALA A 24 20.87 -12.53 -8.48
C ALA A 24 19.72 -13.54 -8.46
N ALA A 25 19.83 -14.53 -7.57
CA ALA A 25 18.77 -15.46 -7.28
C ALA A 25 17.52 -14.61 -7.10
N ALA A 26 16.55 -14.78 -8.01
CA ALA A 26 15.26 -14.12 -7.89
C ALA A 26 14.79 -14.38 -6.46
N PRO A 27 14.44 -13.34 -5.68
CA PRO A 27 14.10 -13.53 -4.28
C PRO A 27 13.03 -14.60 -4.22
N GLU A 28 13.36 -15.73 -3.61
CA GLU A 28 12.43 -16.84 -3.42
C GLU A 28 11.16 -16.22 -2.89
N CYS A 29 10.05 -16.46 -3.60
CA CYS A 29 8.78 -15.81 -3.31
C CYS A 29 8.35 -16.28 -1.93
N ASP A 30 8.69 -15.49 -0.91
CA ASP A 30 8.56 -15.82 0.50
C ASP A 30 7.12 -16.27 0.77
N GLU A 31 6.95 -17.56 1.07
CA GLU A 31 5.62 -18.16 1.26
C GLU A 31 4.85 -17.44 2.37
N ASP A 32 5.56 -16.92 3.37
CA ASP A 32 4.99 -16.14 4.46
C ASP A 32 4.45 -14.80 3.96
N TRP A 33 5.14 -14.17 3.01
CA TRP A 33 4.67 -12.95 2.35
C TRP A 33 3.39 -13.18 1.54
N LEU A 34 3.31 -14.29 0.80
CA LEU A 34 2.10 -14.68 0.07
C LEU A 34 0.97 -15.05 1.03
N ALA A 35 1.25 -15.75 2.14
CA ALA A 35 0.27 -16.09 3.16
C ALA A 35 -0.28 -14.83 3.85
N LEU A 36 0.57 -13.87 4.17
CA LEU A 36 0.18 -12.57 4.69
C LEU A 36 -0.75 -11.83 3.71
N ARG A 37 -0.39 -11.75 2.42
CA ARG A 37 -1.25 -11.11 1.41
C ARG A 37 -2.59 -11.80 1.23
N ARG A 38 -2.63 -13.13 1.33
CA ARG A 38 -3.87 -13.91 1.31
C ARG A 38 -4.76 -13.57 2.52
N ARG A 39 -4.19 -13.48 3.73
CA ARG A 39 -4.92 -13.03 4.92
C ARG A 39 -5.43 -11.59 4.76
N ALA A 40 -4.62 -10.72 4.18
CA ALA A 40 -4.95 -9.32 3.92
C ALA A 40 -5.84 -9.09 2.68
N ALA A 41 -6.26 -10.13 1.96
CA ALA A 41 -6.87 -10.00 0.64
C ALA A 41 -8.09 -9.06 0.64
N ARG A 42 -8.99 -9.18 1.63
CA ARG A 42 -10.16 -8.30 1.76
C ARG A 42 -9.78 -6.83 1.90
N LEU A 43 -8.79 -6.54 2.75
CA LEU A 43 -8.34 -5.17 2.96
C LEU A 43 -7.67 -4.63 1.69
N LEU A 44 -6.77 -5.40 1.08
CA LEU A 44 -6.11 -5.03 -0.17
C LEU A 44 -7.10 -4.79 -1.33
N GLU A 45 -8.14 -5.62 -1.44
CA GLU A 45 -9.20 -5.45 -2.42
C GLU A 45 -9.94 -4.12 -2.21
N SER A 46 -10.38 -3.85 -0.98
CA SER A 46 -11.08 -2.61 -0.66
C SER A 46 -10.22 -1.36 -0.89
N LEU A 47 -8.93 -1.40 -0.56
CA LEU A 47 -7.99 -0.30 -0.77
C LEU A 47 -7.82 0.04 -2.25
N ARG A 48 -7.86 -0.95 -3.14
CA ARG A 48 -7.82 -0.73 -4.60
C ARG A 48 -9.11 -0.10 -5.13
N ALA A 49 -10.25 -0.40 -4.51
CA ALA A 49 -11.55 0.11 -4.94
C ALA A 49 -11.84 1.54 -4.43
N ILE A 50 -11.30 1.91 -3.26
CA ILE A 50 -11.53 3.21 -2.61
C ILE A 50 -11.29 4.42 -3.54
N PRO A 51 -10.16 4.52 -4.29
CA PRO A 51 -9.92 5.68 -5.15
C PRO A 51 -11.02 5.90 -6.18
N LEU A 52 -11.51 4.82 -6.80
CA LEU A 52 -12.56 4.87 -7.81
C LEU A 52 -13.86 5.42 -7.20
N VAL A 53 -14.32 4.79 -6.11
CA VAL A 53 -15.54 5.16 -5.37
C VAL A 53 -15.49 6.61 -4.86
N CYS A 54 -14.31 7.08 -4.43
CA CYS A 54 -14.16 8.45 -3.94
C CYS A 54 -14.13 9.50 -5.07
N SER A 55 -13.71 9.12 -6.27
CA SER A 55 -13.51 10.03 -7.40
C SER A 55 -14.75 10.22 -8.27
N ASP A 56 -15.64 9.22 -8.34
CA ASP A 56 -16.83 9.24 -9.20
C ASP A 56 -18.12 9.19 -8.34
N PRO A 57 -19.00 10.21 -8.40
CA PRO A 57 -20.29 10.21 -7.70
C PRO A 57 -21.19 9.01 -8.05
N ARG A 58 -21.14 8.52 -9.29
CA ARG A 58 -21.94 7.37 -9.71
C ARG A 58 -21.44 6.09 -9.05
N GLU A 59 -20.13 5.90 -9.02
CA GLU A 59 -19.51 4.77 -8.31
C GLU A 59 -19.74 4.88 -6.80
N TRP A 60 -19.75 6.10 -6.24
CA TRP A 60 -20.15 6.31 -4.86
C TRP A 60 -21.56 5.75 -4.62
N GLU A 61 -22.57 6.19 -5.36
CA GLU A 61 -23.96 5.76 -5.16
C GLU A 61 -24.14 4.24 -5.24
N ASN A 62 -23.42 3.58 -6.15
CA ASN A 62 -23.57 2.14 -6.38
C ASN A 62 -22.77 1.28 -5.41
N ASP A 63 -21.52 1.65 -5.11
CA ASP A 63 -20.52 0.70 -4.59
C ASP A 63 -19.98 1.04 -3.19
N HIS A 64 -20.25 2.24 -2.65
CA HIS A 64 -19.70 2.68 -1.36
C HIS A 64 -19.97 1.71 -0.20
N GLU A 65 -21.19 1.17 -0.07
CA GLU A 65 -21.55 0.22 1.01
C GLU A 65 -20.82 -1.12 0.87
N ARG A 66 -20.66 -1.62 -0.36
CA ARG A 66 -19.92 -2.86 -0.64
C ARG A 66 -18.45 -2.68 -0.27
N VAL A 67 -17.84 -1.60 -0.75
CA VAL A 67 -16.43 -1.26 -0.46
C VAL A 67 -16.23 -1.01 1.03
N PHE A 68 -17.12 -0.29 1.69
CA PHE A 68 -17.05 -0.03 3.14
C PHE A 68 -17.16 -1.33 3.95
N SER A 69 -18.04 -2.25 3.56
CA SER A 69 -18.20 -3.53 4.24
C SER A 69 -16.94 -4.40 4.13
N LEU A 70 -16.34 -4.46 2.93
CA LEU A 70 -15.07 -5.16 2.70
C LEU A 70 -13.93 -4.52 3.49
N PHE A 71 -13.84 -3.18 3.44
CA PHE A 71 -12.83 -2.41 4.15
C PHE A 71 -12.91 -2.64 5.66
N ARG A 72 -14.10 -2.46 6.25
CA ARG A 72 -14.33 -2.69 7.68
C ARG A 72 -13.93 -4.11 8.07
N ARG A 73 -14.36 -5.11 7.32
CA ARG A 73 -14.01 -6.49 7.64
C ARG A 73 -12.50 -6.73 7.55
N GLY A 74 -11.85 -6.17 6.53
CA GLY A 74 -10.40 -6.20 6.37
C GLY A 74 -9.66 -5.56 7.55
N CYS A 75 -10.09 -4.39 8.03
CA CYS A 75 -9.50 -3.74 9.20
C CYS A 75 -9.65 -4.61 10.46
N LEU A 76 -10.86 -5.14 10.71
CA LEU A 76 -11.14 -5.95 11.89
C LEU A 76 -10.42 -7.30 11.87
N ASP A 77 -10.30 -7.93 10.70
CA ASP A 77 -9.52 -9.15 10.53
C ASP A 77 -8.02 -8.92 10.81
N GLY A 78 -7.52 -7.68 10.71
CA GLY A 78 -6.13 -7.31 10.96
C GLY A 78 -5.78 -6.95 12.41
N VAL A 79 -6.79 -6.89 13.29
CA VAL A 79 -6.57 -6.53 14.70
C VAL A 79 -5.86 -7.68 15.41
N GLY A 80 -4.76 -7.37 16.09
CA GLY A 80 -4.05 -8.31 16.97
C GLY A 80 -3.18 -9.35 16.28
N ASN A 81 -3.04 -9.32 14.95
CA ASN A 81 -2.23 -10.30 14.20
C ASN A 81 -1.10 -9.67 13.36
N GLY A 82 -0.81 -8.38 13.58
CA GLY A 82 0.27 -7.67 12.89
C GLY A 82 -0.01 -7.32 11.42
N MET A 83 -1.17 -7.71 10.88
CA MET A 83 -1.48 -7.50 9.46
C MET A 83 -1.48 -6.01 9.09
N LEU A 84 -2.04 -5.14 9.95
CA LEU A 84 -2.05 -3.70 9.72
C LEU A 84 -0.65 -3.06 9.77
N GLU A 85 0.30 -3.64 10.51
CA GLU A 85 1.68 -3.16 10.54
C GLU A 85 2.52 -3.61 9.34
N ALA A 86 2.00 -4.55 8.55
CA ALA A 86 2.81 -5.13 7.49
C ALA A 86 3.12 -4.10 6.37
N PRO A 87 4.33 -4.15 5.77
CA PRO A 87 4.74 -3.26 4.69
C PRO A 87 4.12 -3.67 3.32
N ILE A 88 2.86 -4.10 3.33
CA ILE A 88 2.09 -4.51 2.14
C ILE A 88 1.13 -3.41 1.65
N TYR A 89 0.99 -2.33 2.42
CA TYR A 89 0.14 -1.17 2.11
C TYR A 89 1.02 0.04 1.82
N SER A 90 0.72 0.77 0.75
CA SER A 90 1.38 2.03 0.47
C SER A 90 0.80 3.17 1.31
N ASN A 91 1.61 4.19 1.60
CA ASN A 91 1.14 5.40 2.29
C ASN A 91 -0.04 6.07 1.59
N ARG A 92 -0.08 6.01 0.25
CA ARG A 92 -1.19 6.56 -0.53
C ARG A 92 -2.49 5.80 -0.27
N GLU A 93 -2.46 4.46 -0.26
CA GLU A 93 -3.65 3.65 0.03
C GLU A 93 -4.16 3.90 1.46
N ILE A 94 -3.25 3.97 2.43
CA ILE A 94 -3.59 4.29 3.81
C ILE A 94 -4.23 5.70 3.89
N GLU A 95 -3.63 6.69 3.24
CA GLU A 95 -4.16 8.06 3.19
C GLU A 95 -5.58 8.12 2.61
N GLU A 96 -5.80 7.50 1.45
CA GLU A 96 -7.12 7.47 0.80
C GLU A 96 -8.16 6.75 1.67
N SER A 97 -7.76 5.71 2.39
CA SER A 97 -8.67 4.98 3.28
C SER A 97 -9.14 5.82 4.48
N TRP A 98 -8.27 6.67 5.05
CA TRP A 98 -8.65 7.62 6.09
C TRP A 98 -9.66 8.65 5.57
N ILE A 99 -9.41 9.18 4.36
CA ILE A 99 -10.33 10.11 3.69
C ILE A 99 -11.68 9.44 3.42
N PHE A 100 -11.67 8.20 2.93
CA PHE A 100 -12.88 7.42 2.69
C PHE A 100 -13.71 7.24 3.96
N LEU A 101 -13.10 6.92 5.10
CA LEU A 101 -13.81 6.83 6.38
C LEU A 101 -14.46 8.16 6.80
N MET A 102 -13.79 9.29 6.59
CA MET A 102 -14.37 10.61 6.87
C MET A 102 -15.57 10.91 5.96
N LEU A 103 -15.47 10.58 4.67
CA LEU A 103 -16.57 10.72 3.72
C LEU A 103 -17.76 9.84 4.12
N MET A 104 -17.51 8.58 4.49
CA MET A 104 -18.54 7.65 4.97
C MET A 104 -19.25 8.21 6.22
N ALA A 105 -18.50 8.71 7.21
CA ALA A 105 -19.09 9.28 8.43
C ALA A 105 -19.94 10.53 8.19
N ARG A 106 -19.57 11.34 7.18
CA ARG A 106 -20.29 12.55 6.79
C ARG A 106 -21.57 12.23 6.02
N ARG A 107 -21.48 11.39 4.99
CA ARG A 107 -22.59 11.08 4.08
C ARG A 107 -23.57 10.07 4.67
N HIS A 108 -23.12 9.21 5.58
CA HIS A 108 -23.93 8.14 6.16
C HIS A 108 -23.87 8.14 7.70
N PRO A 109 -24.61 9.05 8.38
CA PRO A 109 -24.57 9.17 9.84
C PRO A 109 -24.93 7.90 10.60
N ASN A 110 -25.78 7.05 10.01
CA ASN A 110 -26.14 5.73 10.53
C ASN A 110 -24.96 4.73 10.57
N ARG A 111 -23.86 5.01 9.85
CA ARG A 111 -22.65 4.17 9.83
C ARG A 111 -21.55 4.65 10.78
N ARG A 112 -21.77 5.74 11.54
CA ARG A 112 -20.74 6.34 12.43
C ARG A 112 -20.08 5.34 13.37
N LYS A 113 -20.84 4.44 14.00
CA LYS A 113 -20.28 3.41 14.89
C LYS A 113 -19.30 2.49 14.14
N HIS A 114 -19.67 2.02 12.96
CA HIS A 114 -18.81 1.17 12.13
C HIS A 114 -17.56 1.92 11.65
N VAL A 115 -17.70 3.22 11.33
CA VAL A 115 -16.55 4.06 10.98
C VAL A 115 -15.59 4.20 12.16
N GLN A 116 -16.12 4.43 13.37
CA GLN A 116 -15.31 4.52 14.60
C GLN A 116 -14.57 3.22 14.89
N GLU A 117 -15.20 2.06 14.67
CA GLU A 117 -14.55 0.76 14.82
C GLU A 117 -13.35 0.61 13.87
N CYS A 118 -13.51 1.00 12.60
CA CYS A 118 -12.41 0.97 11.63
C CYS A 118 -11.30 1.94 12.01
N ALA A 119 -11.67 3.17 12.36
CA ALA A 119 -10.74 4.21 12.77
C ALA A 119 -9.95 3.80 14.03
N ALA A 120 -10.57 3.10 14.98
CA ALA A 120 -9.89 2.56 16.15
C ALA A 120 -8.92 1.44 15.77
N ALA A 121 -9.34 0.50 14.90
CA ALA A 121 -8.46 -0.58 14.44
C ALA A 121 -7.22 -0.03 13.72
N MET A 122 -7.41 0.92 12.81
CA MET A 122 -6.31 1.58 12.08
C MET A 122 -5.49 2.50 12.98
N GLY A 123 -6.12 3.23 13.90
CA GLY A 123 -5.45 4.18 14.79
C GLY A 123 -4.56 3.50 15.83
N ASN A 124 -4.87 2.25 16.19
CA ASN A 124 -4.00 1.42 17.02
C ASN A 124 -2.77 0.90 16.26
N SER A 125 -2.77 1.01 14.92
CA SER A 125 -1.62 0.63 14.11
C SER A 125 -0.64 1.81 13.96
N HIS A 126 0.64 1.57 14.27
CA HIS A 126 1.68 2.59 14.22
C HIS A 126 1.83 3.16 12.81
N ASN A 127 1.97 2.29 11.80
CA ASN A 127 2.15 2.71 10.41
C ASN A 127 0.95 3.53 9.89
N TRP A 128 -0.27 3.12 10.23
CA TRP A 128 -1.48 3.81 9.78
C TRP A 128 -1.69 5.15 10.48
N CYS A 129 -1.35 5.22 11.77
CA CYS A 129 -1.39 6.43 12.58
C CYS A 129 -0.35 7.46 12.10
N LEU A 130 0.86 7.03 11.74
CA LEU A 130 1.89 7.92 11.17
C LEU A 130 1.41 8.59 9.88
N VAL A 131 0.79 7.84 8.97
CA VAL A 131 0.23 8.41 7.72
C VAL A 131 -0.91 9.39 8.03
N PHE A 132 -1.80 9.05 8.97
CA PHE A 132 -2.89 9.93 9.39
C PHE A 132 -2.39 11.31 9.85
N HIS A 133 -1.40 11.32 10.75
CA HIS A 133 -0.86 12.56 11.30
C HIS A 133 0.05 13.31 10.33
N GLY A 134 0.78 12.57 9.48
CA GLY A 134 1.71 13.15 8.49
C GLY A 134 1.02 13.73 7.26
N SER A 135 -0.19 13.27 6.92
CA SER A 135 -0.88 13.69 5.70
C SER A 135 -1.49 15.09 5.81
N ARG A 136 -1.10 15.97 4.90
CA ARG A 136 -1.77 17.28 4.71
C ARG A 136 -3.19 17.13 4.19
N ARG A 137 -3.45 16.14 3.33
CA ARG A 137 -4.78 15.90 2.74
C ARG A 137 -5.78 15.43 3.79
N VAL A 138 -5.38 14.49 4.64
CA VAL A 138 -6.21 13.99 5.76
C VAL A 138 -6.53 15.14 6.72
N ARG A 139 -5.53 15.96 7.09
CA ARG A 139 -5.76 17.12 7.97
C ARG A 139 -6.66 18.18 7.36
N ALA A 140 -6.49 18.47 6.07
CA ALA A 140 -7.38 19.38 5.35
C ALA A 140 -8.83 18.88 5.39
N ARG A 141 -9.02 17.57 5.16
CA ARG A 141 -10.35 16.95 5.27
C ARG A 141 -10.90 17.06 6.69
N LEU A 142 -10.14 16.80 7.75
CA LEU A 142 -10.64 16.93 9.13
C LEU A 142 -11.14 18.33 9.51
N ALA A 143 -10.62 19.37 8.86
CA ALA A 143 -11.01 20.76 9.12
C ALA A 143 -12.30 21.19 8.38
N GLU A 144 -12.79 20.40 7.44
CA GLU A 144 -14.07 20.60 6.73
C GLU A 144 -15.28 20.15 7.55
#